data_AF-A0A2A3HGY0-F1
#
_entry.id   AF-A0A2A3HGY0-F1
#
_cell.length_a   1.000
_cell.length_b   1.000
_cell.length_c   1.000
_cell.angle_alpha   90.00
_cell.angle_beta   90.00
_cell.angle_gamma   90.00
#
_symmetry.space_group_name_H-M   'P 1'
#
loop_
_entity.id
_entity.type
_entity.pdbx_description
1 polymer ?
#
loop_
_entity_poly.entity_id
_entity_poly.type
_entity_poly.pdbx_seq_one_letter_code
_entity_poly.pdbx_strand_id
1 'polypeptide(L)'
;MKKRWMKLLTVLAYICILGCGDRVEFKWVGRNNMSIAGFIDDSLVVAYDCRGWLETTETWNGGYSEDESCGHDRLLVFNYRVQEDGPRWSDSLTNKSGGYRWYQLTDSIFWCWEEKNVLLWKIGETAHEMRISRKNEGCSQTFEINRMHQWLDGNFIALGGNLSAVGDSCQYAVLDTVAKTITYKRLNDDLKWIEKCDDVRAWGEDVYCVILDDEGEKSIVLKNEIDTIPTPRKFAIGGFWGDMIKLSGNICRMNEDKIICSDVIWYGNELKFYHNDEVVVELE
;
A
#
# COMPACT_ATOMS: atom_id res chain seq x y z
N MET A 1 -48.00 55.30 14.45
CA MET A 1 -46.67 55.33 13.78
C MET A 1 -45.65 54.30 14.30
N LYS A 2 -45.67 53.85 15.58
CA LYS A 2 -44.65 52.92 16.13
C LYS A 2 -44.58 51.50 15.54
N LYS A 3 -45.70 50.94 15.03
CA LYS A 3 -45.74 49.56 14.48
C LYS A 3 -45.07 49.37 13.11
N ARG A 4 -44.86 50.44 12.32
CA ARG A 4 -44.24 50.36 10.98
C ARG A 4 -42.71 50.32 11.04
N TRP A 5 -42.12 51.03 12.00
CA TRP A 5 -40.66 51.05 12.22
C TRP A 5 -40.13 49.73 12.78
N MET A 6 -40.95 49.04 13.59
CA MET A 6 -40.56 47.76 14.18
C MET A 6 -40.43 46.64 13.13
N LYS A 7 -41.28 46.62 12.10
CA LYS A 7 -41.21 45.65 11.00
C LYS A 7 -40.02 45.90 10.06
N LEU A 8 -39.61 47.17 9.89
CA LEU A 8 -38.45 47.51 9.05
C LEU A 8 -37.13 47.08 9.72
N LEU A 9 -37.03 47.24 11.04
CA LEU A 9 -35.88 46.79 11.83
C LEU A 9 -35.71 45.27 11.86
N THR A 10 -36.80 44.50 11.85
CA THR A 10 -36.72 43.02 11.82
C THR A 10 -36.26 42.48 10.46
N VAL A 11 -36.62 43.15 9.36
CA VAL A 11 -36.19 42.76 8.00
C VAL A 11 -34.72 43.11 7.76
N LEU A 12 -34.25 44.27 8.25
CA LEU A 12 -32.84 44.66 8.13
C LEU A 12 -31.91 43.72 8.93
N ALA A 13 -32.33 43.31 10.13
CA ALA A 13 -31.58 42.35 10.95
C ALA A 13 -31.49 40.97 10.27
N TYR A 14 -32.52 40.54 9.55
CA TYR A 14 -32.52 39.26 8.83
C TYR A 14 -31.56 39.26 7.62
N ILE A 15 -31.41 40.41 6.94
CA ILE A 15 -30.47 40.56 5.82
C ILE A 15 -29.02 40.64 6.32
N CYS A 16 -28.77 41.25 7.49
CA CYS A 16 -27.43 41.25 8.10
C CYS A 16 -26.97 39.86 8.58
N ILE A 17 -27.90 38.93 8.86
CA ILE A 17 -27.57 37.56 9.28
C ILE A 17 -27.31 36.64 8.06
N LEU A 18 -27.80 36.99 6.87
CA LEU A 18 -27.65 36.19 5.65
C LEU A 18 -26.35 36.49 4.86
N GLY A 19 -25.57 37.50 5.27
CA GLY A 19 -24.39 37.98 4.54
C GLY A 19 -23.02 37.67 5.15
N CYS A 20 -22.95 36.94 6.27
CA CYS A 20 -21.69 36.61 6.95
C CYS A 20 -21.43 35.09 6.99
N GLY A 21 -21.61 34.42 5.86
CA GLY A 21 -21.18 33.03 5.69
C GLY A 21 -19.80 33.00 5.06
N ASP A 22 -18.91 32.16 5.58
CA ASP A 22 -17.67 31.84 4.89
C ASP A 22 -18.01 31.21 3.53
N ARG A 23 -17.35 31.66 2.47
CA ARG A 23 -17.51 31.11 1.12
C ARG A 23 -16.52 29.96 0.97
N VAL A 24 -17.05 28.75 0.90
CA VAL A 24 -16.27 27.54 0.65
C VAL A 24 -16.50 27.10 -0.80
N GLU A 25 -15.42 26.99 -1.58
CA GLU A 25 -15.45 26.40 -2.92
C GLU A 25 -14.65 25.11 -2.94
N PHE A 26 -15.26 24.04 -3.42
CA PHE A 26 -14.63 22.73 -3.54
C PHE A 26 -14.59 22.33 -5.01
N LYS A 27 -13.41 21.94 -5.51
CA LYS A 27 -13.26 21.40 -6.87
C LYS A 27 -12.34 20.20 -6.90
N TRP A 28 -12.73 19.20 -7.67
CA TRP A 28 -11.84 18.11 -8.05
C TRP A 28 -10.85 18.59 -9.11
N VAL A 29 -9.58 18.26 -8.95
CA VAL A 29 -8.52 18.49 -9.94
C VAL A 29 -8.19 17.18 -10.67
N GLY A 30 -7.06 17.16 -11.39
CA GLY A 30 -6.57 16.00 -12.12
C GLY A 30 -6.17 14.83 -11.21
N ARG A 31 -5.90 13.68 -11.83
CA ARG A 31 -5.28 12.53 -11.18
C ARG A 31 -3.77 12.65 -11.35
N ASN A 32 -3.04 12.46 -10.26
CA ASN A 32 -1.57 12.55 -10.23
C ASN A 32 -1.02 11.42 -9.34
N ASN A 33 0.30 11.29 -9.28
CA ASN A 33 1.02 10.43 -8.35
C ASN A 33 0.74 8.94 -8.52
N MET A 34 0.67 8.48 -9.76
CA MET A 34 0.58 7.05 -10.03
C MET A 34 1.80 6.31 -9.44
N SER A 35 1.57 5.14 -8.86
CA SER A 35 2.61 4.31 -8.23
C SER A 35 2.25 2.83 -8.34
N ILE A 36 3.25 1.94 -8.30
CA ILE A 36 3.01 0.50 -8.38
C ILE A 36 2.49 -0.02 -7.04
N ALA A 37 1.33 -0.68 -7.07
CA ALA A 37 0.72 -1.37 -5.94
C ALA A 37 1.17 -2.85 -5.84
N GLY A 38 1.40 -3.50 -6.98
CA GLY A 38 1.66 -4.94 -7.03
C GLY A 38 1.87 -5.49 -8.43
N PHE A 39 2.18 -6.78 -8.49
CA PHE A 39 2.32 -7.57 -9.71
C PHE A 39 1.37 -8.77 -9.64
N ILE A 40 0.56 -8.95 -10.66
CA ILE A 40 -0.30 -10.12 -10.81
C ILE A 40 0.37 -10.96 -11.88
N ASP A 41 0.68 -12.21 -11.55
CA ASP A 41 1.40 -13.10 -12.45
C ASP A 41 2.70 -12.47 -13.03
N ASP A 42 3.19 -13.05 -14.12
CA ASP A 42 4.43 -12.63 -14.76
C ASP A 42 4.22 -11.57 -15.86
N SER A 43 3.02 -11.05 -16.06
CA SER A 43 2.65 -10.17 -17.17
C SER A 43 1.85 -8.94 -16.77
N LEU A 44 1.19 -8.94 -15.62
CA LEU A 44 0.33 -7.83 -15.19
C LEU A 44 0.93 -7.05 -14.02
N VAL A 45 0.82 -5.73 -14.11
CA VAL A 45 1.18 -4.82 -13.03
C VAL A 45 -0.05 -4.04 -12.60
N VAL A 46 -0.20 -3.85 -11.30
CA VAL A 46 -1.24 -3.03 -10.73
C VAL A 46 -0.61 -1.72 -10.27
N ALA A 47 -1.07 -0.62 -10.85
CA ALA A 47 -0.76 0.72 -10.40
C ALA A 47 -1.96 1.31 -9.66
N TYR A 48 -1.68 2.26 -8.78
CA TYR A 48 -2.70 3.05 -8.11
C TYR A 48 -2.43 4.53 -8.30
N ASP A 49 -3.50 5.32 -8.35
CA ASP A 49 -3.45 6.78 -8.27
C ASP A 49 -4.61 7.30 -7.43
N CYS A 50 -4.65 8.62 -7.24
CA CYS A 50 -5.78 9.28 -6.61
C CYS A 50 -6.11 10.57 -7.36
N ARG A 51 -7.35 11.05 -7.19
CA ARG A 51 -7.81 12.31 -7.76
C ARG A 51 -7.65 13.42 -6.72
N GLY A 52 -6.87 14.44 -7.05
CA GLY A 52 -6.70 15.58 -6.17
C GLY A 52 -8.00 16.38 -6.03
N TRP A 53 -8.13 17.09 -4.92
CA TRP A 53 -9.13 18.13 -4.75
C TRP A 53 -8.51 19.36 -4.08
N LEU A 54 -9.10 20.53 -4.37
CA LEU A 54 -8.76 21.80 -3.76
C LEU A 54 -10.03 22.39 -3.15
N GLU A 55 -9.96 22.76 -1.88
CA GLU A 55 -10.98 23.50 -1.15
C GLU A 55 -10.44 24.88 -0.80
N THR A 56 -11.13 25.93 -1.21
CA THR A 56 -10.77 27.31 -0.87
C THR A 56 -11.84 27.91 0.03
N THR A 57 -11.45 28.42 1.18
CA THR A 57 -12.35 29.06 2.15
C THR A 57 -11.99 30.54 2.28
N GLU A 58 -12.92 31.40 1.88
CA GLU A 58 -12.89 32.85 2.12
C GLU A 58 -13.79 33.17 3.31
N THR A 59 -13.20 33.60 4.41
CA THR A 59 -13.98 33.94 5.61
C THR A 59 -14.51 35.35 5.54
N TRP A 60 -15.66 35.59 6.19
CA TRP A 60 -16.33 36.90 6.18
C TRP A 60 -15.47 38.06 6.73
N ASN A 61 -14.45 37.75 7.54
CA ASN A 61 -13.49 38.70 8.10
C ASN A 61 -12.22 38.88 7.24
N GLY A 62 -12.24 38.42 5.98
CA GLY A 62 -11.13 38.58 5.04
C GLY A 62 -10.00 37.56 5.22
N GLY A 63 -10.24 36.47 5.94
CA GLY A 63 -9.34 35.33 5.97
C GLY A 63 -9.46 34.50 4.69
N TYR A 64 -8.35 33.91 4.28
CA TYR A 64 -8.26 33.04 3.12
C TYR A 64 -7.47 31.80 3.51
N SER A 65 -8.02 30.62 3.24
CA SER A 65 -7.30 29.36 3.38
C SER A 65 -7.58 28.47 2.18
N GLU A 66 -6.54 27.76 1.74
CA GLU A 66 -6.63 26.69 0.77
C GLU A 66 -6.28 25.38 1.48
N ASP A 67 -7.06 24.34 1.22
CA ASP A 67 -6.77 22.98 1.63
C ASP A 67 -6.76 22.11 0.39
N GLU A 68 -5.81 21.19 0.31
CA GLU A 68 -5.69 20.26 -0.79
C GLU A 68 -5.44 18.85 -0.26
N SER A 69 -6.05 17.87 -0.91
CA SER A 69 -5.76 16.48 -0.62
C SER A 69 -6.13 15.62 -1.82
N CYS A 70 -6.20 14.32 -1.58
CA CYS A 70 -6.62 13.35 -2.57
C CYS A 70 -7.87 12.60 -2.13
N GLY A 71 -8.59 12.07 -3.11
CA GLY A 71 -9.73 11.18 -2.96
C GLY A 71 -9.94 10.39 -4.23
N HIS A 72 -11.01 9.60 -4.29
CA HIS A 72 -11.33 8.74 -5.44
C HIS A 72 -10.14 7.89 -5.91
N ASP A 73 -9.52 7.18 -4.97
CA ASP A 73 -8.40 6.28 -5.24
C ASP A 73 -8.78 5.31 -6.35
N ARG A 74 -7.83 5.01 -7.23
CA ARG A 74 -8.04 4.20 -8.43
C ARG A 74 -6.98 3.13 -8.52
N LEU A 75 -7.40 1.90 -8.82
CA LEU A 75 -6.50 0.84 -9.27
C LEU A 75 -6.57 0.71 -10.79
N LEU A 76 -5.43 0.42 -11.39
CA LEU A 76 -5.22 0.27 -12.82
C LEU A 76 -4.41 -0.99 -13.06
N VAL A 77 -4.87 -1.84 -13.96
CA VAL A 77 -4.14 -3.04 -14.37
C VAL A 77 -3.59 -2.82 -15.77
N PHE A 78 -2.28 -2.97 -15.93
CA PHE A 78 -1.58 -2.88 -17.19
C PHE A 78 -0.86 -4.18 -17.51
N ASN A 79 -0.66 -4.47 -18.79
CA ASN A 79 0.34 -5.45 -19.20
C ASN A 79 1.71 -4.78 -19.25
N TYR A 80 2.64 -5.18 -18.39
CA TYR A 80 3.97 -4.56 -18.35
C TYR A 80 4.97 -5.17 -19.34
N ARG A 81 4.53 -6.12 -20.18
CA ARG A 81 5.34 -6.71 -21.26
C ARG A 81 5.07 -6.10 -22.63
N VAL A 82 3.96 -5.39 -22.79
CA VAL A 82 3.58 -4.78 -24.07
C VAL A 82 2.82 -3.49 -23.82
N GLN A 83 3.19 -2.43 -24.53
CA GLN A 83 2.46 -1.18 -24.48
C GLN A 83 1.06 -1.37 -25.08
N GLU A 84 0.04 -1.17 -24.25
CA GLU A 84 -1.35 -1.13 -24.67
C GLU A 84 -1.86 0.31 -24.67
N ASP A 85 -3.00 0.54 -25.35
CA ASP A 85 -3.69 1.84 -25.36
C ASP A 85 -4.47 2.03 -24.05
N GLY A 86 -3.72 2.20 -22.96
CA GLY A 86 -4.24 2.37 -21.61
C GLY A 86 -4.37 1.08 -20.79
N PRO A 87 -5.00 1.18 -19.61
CA PRO A 87 -5.14 0.05 -18.69
C PRO A 87 -6.16 -0.98 -19.21
N ARG A 88 -5.86 -2.27 -19.02
CA ARG A 88 -6.81 -3.38 -19.27
C ARG A 88 -8.04 -3.30 -18.38
N TRP A 89 -7.86 -2.75 -17.19
CA TRP A 89 -8.90 -2.62 -16.20
C TRP A 89 -8.65 -1.42 -15.31
N SER A 90 -9.72 -0.75 -14.90
CA SER A 90 -9.68 0.36 -13.97
C SER A 90 -10.90 0.34 -13.06
N ASP A 91 -10.68 0.62 -11.78
CA ASP A 91 -11.73 0.78 -10.78
C ASP A 91 -11.37 1.90 -9.83
N SER A 92 -12.36 2.66 -9.38
CA SER A 92 -12.17 3.83 -8.52
C SER A 92 -13.13 3.80 -7.34
N LEU A 93 -12.59 4.10 -6.17
CA LEU A 93 -13.37 4.33 -4.97
C LEU A 93 -14.10 5.69 -5.05
N THR A 94 -15.15 5.84 -4.25
CA THR A 94 -15.90 7.10 -4.11
C THR A 94 -15.55 7.83 -2.81
N ASN A 95 -14.33 7.68 -2.32
CA ASN A 95 -13.85 8.24 -1.06
C ASN A 95 -13.49 9.73 -1.20
N LYS A 96 -13.95 10.57 -0.26
CA LYS A 96 -13.56 11.99 -0.21
C LYS A 96 -12.14 12.18 0.31
N SER A 97 -11.74 11.36 1.28
CA SER A 97 -10.37 11.24 1.79
C SER A 97 -9.70 10.00 1.19
N GLY A 98 -8.59 10.19 0.51
CA GLY A 98 -7.82 9.16 -0.18
C GLY A 98 -6.36 9.56 -0.29
N GLY A 99 -5.70 9.13 -1.37
CA GLY A 99 -4.24 9.20 -1.48
C GLY A 99 -3.56 8.12 -0.65
N TYR A 100 -4.28 7.02 -0.38
CA TYR A 100 -3.73 5.88 0.32
C TYR A 100 -2.64 5.23 -0.54
N ARG A 101 -1.55 4.83 0.12
CA ARG A 101 -0.57 3.95 -0.52
C ARG A 101 -1.09 2.53 -0.44
N TRP A 102 -1.46 1.99 -1.59
CA TRP A 102 -1.96 0.63 -1.71
C TRP A 102 -0.80 -0.33 -1.97
N TYR A 103 -0.79 -1.43 -1.22
CA TYR A 103 0.16 -2.52 -1.38
C TYR A 103 -0.58 -3.81 -1.69
N GLN A 104 0.06 -4.73 -2.40
CA GLN A 104 -0.52 -6.03 -2.68
C GLN A 104 -0.46 -6.94 -1.45
N LEU A 105 -1.60 -7.55 -1.10
CA LEU A 105 -1.70 -8.59 -0.08
C LEU A 105 -1.75 -9.98 -0.72
N THR A 106 -2.52 -10.11 -1.80
CA THR A 106 -2.67 -11.31 -2.64
C THR A 106 -2.82 -10.89 -4.10
N ASP A 107 -2.92 -11.83 -5.03
CA ASP A 107 -3.15 -11.55 -6.46
C ASP A 107 -4.41 -10.70 -6.76
N SER A 108 -5.37 -10.63 -5.84
CA SER A 108 -6.61 -9.88 -6.06
C SER A 108 -6.96 -8.89 -4.96
N ILE A 109 -6.21 -8.87 -3.84
CA ILE A 109 -6.51 -8.04 -2.68
C ILE A 109 -5.33 -7.10 -2.41
N PHE A 110 -5.64 -5.83 -2.32
CA PHE A 110 -4.74 -4.74 -1.95
C PHE A 110 -5.08 -4.24 -0.55
N TRP A 111 -4.08 -3.75 0.15
CA TRP A 111 -4.23 -3.27 1.52
C TRP A 111 -3.60 -1.91 1.71
N CYS A 112 -4.15 -1.17 2.67
CA CYS A 112 -3.54 0.02 3.23
C CYS A 112 -3.71 0.00 4.76
N TRP A 113 -2.67 0.44 5.47
CA TRP A 113 -2.70 0.60 6.93
C TRP A 113 -3.13 2.01 7.29
N GLU A 114 -4.20 2.13 8.08
CA GLU A 114 -4.68 3.40 8.58
C GLU A 114 -4.83 3.32 10.10
N GLU A 115 -3.73 3.59 10.81
CA GLU A 115 -3.64 3.49 12.27
C GLU A 115 -4.27 2.20 12.84
N LYS A 116 -5.55 2.25 13.21
CA LYS A 116 -6.31 1.16 13.86
C LYS A 116 -7.09 0.28 12.89
N ASN A 117 -7.08 0.62 11.62
CA ASN A 117 -7.85 -0.03 10.58
C ASN A 117 -6.93 -0.54 9.48
N VAL A 118 -7.36 -1.61 8.83
CA VAL A 118 -6.83 -2.05 7.55
C VAL A 118 -7.91 -1.84 6.51
N LEU A 119 -7.61 -1.07 5.47
CA LEU A 119 -8.46 -1.02 4.29
C LEU A 119 -8.06 -2.16 3.38
N LEU A 120 -9.02 -2.99 2.98
CA LEU A 120 -8.84 -4.08 2.04
C LEU A 120 -9.64 -3.80 0.77
N TRP A 121 -8.97 -3.75 -0.38
CA TRP A 121 -9.60 -3.54 -1.66
C TRP A 121 -9.37 -4.76 -2.55
N LYS A 122 -10.45 -5.52 -2.78
CA LYS A 122 -10.45 -6.59 -3.76
C LYS A 122 -10.79 -6.03 -5.14
N ILE A 123 -10.03 -6.41 -6.17
CA ILE A 123 -10.27 -5.99 -7.55
C ILE A 123 -11.73 -6.27 -7.94
N GLY A 124 -12.44 -5.23 -8.39
CA GLY A 124 -13.83 -5.31 -8.83
C GLY A 124 -14.87 -5.16 -7.71
N GLU A 125 -14.42 -4.91 -6.48
CA GLU A 125 -15.26 -4.66 -5.31
C GLU A 125 -14.89 -3.32 -4.67
N THR A 126 -15.77 -2.79 -3.81
CA THR A 126 -15.46 -1.59 -3.02
C THR A 126 -14.47 -1.91 -1.91
N ALA A 127 -13.61 -0.95 -1.55
CA ALA A 127 -12.74 -1.11 -0.39
C ALA A 127 -13.54 -1.32 0.91
N HIS A 128 -13.10 -2.28 1.72
CA HIS A 128 -13.69 -2.65 2.98
C HIS A 128 -12.77 -2.24 4.13
N GLU A 129 -13.30 -1.44 5.05
CA GLU A 129 -12.62 -1.11 6.29
C GLU A 129 -12.76 -2.25 7.29
N MET A 130 -11.61 -2.76 7.75
CA MET A 130 -11.53 -3.75 8.80
C MET A 130 -10.89 -3.12 10.03
N ARG A 131 -11.71 -2.87 11.05
CA ARG A 131 -11.23 -2.43 12.35
C ARG A 131 -10.52 -3.58 13.07
N ILE A 132 -9.27 -3.36 13.46
CA ILE A 132 -8.42 -4.38 14.04
C ILE A 132 -8.20 -4.16 15.54
N SER A 133 -8.33 -5.25 16.31
CA SER A 133 -7.88 -5.27 17.70
C SER A 133 -6.39 -5.62 17.77
N ARG A 134 -5.66 -5.01 18.71
CA ARG A 134 -4.21 -5.21 18.86
C ARG A 134 -3.92 -6.02 20.11
N LYS A 135 -3.03 -6.99 19.98
CA LYS A 135 -2.48 -7.78 21.07
C LYS A 135 -0.97 -7.84 20.96
N ASN A 136 -0.29 -7.98 22.09
CA ASN A 136 1.14 -8.24 22.11
C ASN A 136 1.39 -9.54 22.88
N GLU A 137 2.28 -10.37 22.37
CA GLU A 137 2.68 -11.65 22.96
C GLU A 137 4.18 -11.65 23.21
N GLY A 138 4.56 -11.58 24.49
CA GLY A 138 5.96 -11.63 24.91
C GLY A 138 6.78 -10.37 24.63
N CYS A 139 6.17 -9.28 24.15
CA CYS A 139 6.82 -7.98 23.91
C CYS A 139 5.84 -6.83 24.22
N SER A 140 6.32 -5.58 24.33
CA SER A 140 5.46 -4.41 24.54
C SER A 140 5.59 -3.33 23.47
N GLN A 141 6.75 -3.20 22.81
CA GLN A 141 6.96 -2.15 21.83
C GLN A 141 6.59 -2.63 20.42
N THR A 142 5.58 -1.99 19.85
CA THR A 142 5.09 -2.26 18.49
C THR A 142 5.86 -1.45 17.45
N PHE A 143 5.69 -1.79 16.18
CA PHE A 143 6.27 -1.08 15.03
C PHE A 143 5.19 -0.66 14.03
N GLU A 144 5.53 0.28 13.15
CA GLU A 144 4.72 0.65 11.98
C GLU A 144 4.83 -0.44 10.92
N ILE A 145 3.69 -0.89 10.38
CA ILE A 145 3.65 -1.96 9.39
C ILE A 145 3.81 -1.36 8.00
N ASN A 146 4.85 -1.78 7.28
CA ASN A 146 5.14 -1.33 5.92
C ASN A 146 5.16 -2.46 4.89
N ARG A 147 5.16 -3.73 5.33
CA ARG A 147 5.05 -4.91 4.47
C ARG A 147 4.08 -5.91 5.10
N MET A 148 3.33 -6.60 4.27
CA MET A 148 2.42 -7.65 4.71
C MET A 148 2.32 -8.74 3.65
N HIS A 149 2.48 -9.99 4.07
CA HIS A 149 2.49 -11.15 3.18
C HIS A 149 1.66 -12.28 3.75
N GLN A 150 1.25 -13.21 2.89
CA GLN A 150 0.64 -14.46 3.33
C GLN A 150 1.57 -15.21 4.31
N TRP A 151 0.95 -15.85 5.29
CA TRP A 151 1.62 -16.55 6.36
C TRP A 151 0.91 -17.88 6.69
N LEU A 152 1.50 -18.60 7.63
CA LEU A 152 1.03 -19.89 8.12
C LEU A 152 -0.42 -19.80 8.66
N ASP A 153 -1.12 -20.93 8.62
CA ASP A 153 -2.50 -21.09 9.08
C ASP A 153 -3.51 -20.12 8.43
N GLY A 154 -3.22 -19.66 7.20
CA GLY A 154 -4.09 -18.72 6.47
C GLY A 154 -4.08 -17.29 7.03
N ASN A 155 -3.11 -16.97 7.90
CA ASN A 155 -2.93 -15.63 8.43
C ASN A 155 -1.99 -14.80 7.53
N PHE A 156 -1.74 -13.55 7.92
CA PHE A 156 -0.78 -12.67 7.25
C PHE A 156 0.30 -12.20 8.21
N ILE A 157 1.56 -12.27 7.79
CA ILE A 157 2.67 -11.70 8.53
C ILE A 157 2.77 -10.22 8.17
N ALA A 158 2.87 -9.38 9.20
CA ALA A 158 3.02 -7.94 9.08
C ALA A 158 4.39 -7.54 9.62
N LEU A 159 5.14 -6.82 8.81
CA LEU A 159 6.53 -6.45 9.05
C LEU A 159 6.66 -4.92 8.99
N GLY A 160 7.57 -4.38 9.80
CA GLY A 160 7.84 -2.95 9.86
C GLY A 160 9.29 -2.54 9.70
N GLY A 161 10.22 -3.44 10.01
CA GLY A 161 11.64 -3.13 10.02
C GLY A 161 12.47 -4.34 10.36
N ASN A 162 13.57 -4.11 11.08
CA ASN A 162 14.57 -5.12 11.37
C ASN A 162 14.02 -6.23 12.30
N LEU A 163 14.06 -7.47 11.81
CA LEU A 163 13.66 -8.68 12.55
C LEU A 163 14.60 -9.00 13.71
N SER A 164 15.79 -8.40 13.77
CA SER A 164 16.75 -8.50 14.90
C SER A 164 16.52 -7.49 16.04
N ALA A 165 15.29 -6.97 16.17
CA ALA A 165 14.94 -6.09 17.27
C ALA A 165 15.18 -6.76 18.64
N VAL A 166 15.85 -6.04 19.55
CA VAL A 166 16.30 -6.55 20.85
C VAL A 166 15.48 -5.95 22.00
N GLY A 167 15.65 -6.48 23.22
CA GLY A 167 15.04 -5.90 24.42
C GLY A 167 13.58 -6.31 24.55
N ASP A 168 12.66 -5.33 24.55
CA ASP A 168 11.20 -5.54 24.67
C ASP A 168 10.39 -5.21 23.41
N SER A 169 11.10 -5.05 22.30
CA SER A 169 10.51 -4.79 21.00
C SER A 169 9.96 -6.08 20.37
N CYS A 170 8.78 -5.96 19.78
CA CYS A 170 8.22 -7.01 18.92
C CYS A 170 8.98 -7.03 17.60
N GLN A 171 9.19 -8.22 17.04
CA GLN A 171 9.96 -8.41 15.81
C GLN A 171 9.05 -8.48 14.58
N TYR A 172 7.91 -9.14 14.72
CA TYR A 172 6.89 -9.25 13.66
C TYR A 172 5.49 -9.19 14.26
N ALA A 173 4.48 -9.17 13.40
CA ALA A 173 3.09 -9.30 13.82
C ALA A 173 2.36 -10.27 12.90
N VAL A 174 1.28 -10.87 13.40
CA VAL A 174 0.40 -11.75 12.64
C VAL A 174 -0.99 -11.16 12.65
N LEU A 175 -1.53 -10.91 11.46
CA LEU A 175 -2.89 -10.48 11.24
C LEU A 175 -3.77 -11.70 10.96
N ASP A 176 -4.69 -11.97 11.89
CA ASP A 176 -5.82 -12.87 11.69
C ASP A 176 -7.01 -12.04 11.22
N THR A 177 -7.39 -12.23 9.95
CA THR A 177 -8.48 -11.49 9.31
C THR A 177 -9.87 -11.99 9.73
N VAL A 178 -9.97 -13.24 10.19
CA VAL A 178 -11.24 -13.83 10.69
C VAL A 178 -11.52 -13.29 12.09
N ALA A 179 -10.52 -13.35 12.98
CA ALA A 179 -10.62 -12.81 14.33
C ALA A 179 -10.47 -11.28 14.39
N LYS A 180 -10.12 -10.63 13.27
CA LYS A 180 -9.87 -9.18 13.17
C LYS A 180 -8.89 -8.70 14.24
N THR A 181 -7.82 -9.46 14.41
CA THR A 181 -6.83 -9.24 15.46
C THR A 181 -5.44 -9.24 14.83
N ILE A 182 -4.65 -8.24 15.17
CA ILE A 182 -3.21 -8.25 14.91
C ILE A 182 -2.47 -8.50 16.22
N THR A 183 -1.64 -9.52 16.21
CA THR A 183 -0.85 -9.94 17.36
C THR A 183 0.61 -9.67 17.07
N TYR A 184 1.22 -8.74 17.79
CA TYR A 184 2.65 -8.46 17.73
C TYR A 184 3.40 -9.49 18.58
N LYS A 185 4.46 -10.07 18.03
CA LYS A 185 5.14 -11.24 18.58
C LYS A 185 6.65 -11.06 18.57
N ARG A 186 7.30 -11.81 19.44
CA ARG A 186 8.72 -12.16 19.29
C ARG A 186 8.88 -13.44 18.48
N LEU A 187 10.02 -13.58 17.83
CA LEU A 187 10.44 -14.84 17.24
C LEU A 187 10.59 -15.87 18.37
N ASN A 188 9.87 -16.98 18.23
CA ASN A 188 10.10 -18.17 19.02
C ASN A 188 11.29 -18.95 18.45
N ASP A 189 11.71 -20.02 19.14
CA ASP A 189 12.86 -20.81 18.70
C ASP A 189 12.70 -21.38 17.28
N ASP A 190 11.48 -21.80 16.91
CA ASP A 190 11.18 -22.36 15.57
C ASP A 190 11.31 -21.34 14.43
N LEU A 191 11.09 -20.05 14.71
CA LEU A 191 11.19 -18.98 13.72
C LEU A 191 12.43 -18.12 13.92
N LYS A 192 13.29 -18.42 14.89
CA LYS A 192 14.45 -17.59 15.22
C LYS A 192 15.39 -17.41 14.03
N TRP A 193 15.46 -18.40 13.14
CA TRP A 193 16.28 -18.34 11.94
C TRP A 193 15.88 -17.22 10.97
N ILE A 194 14.64 -16.70 11.03
CA ILE A 194 14.22 -15.60 10.17
C ILE A 194 14.69 -14.23 10.66
N GLU A 195 15.35 -14.16 11.81
CA GLU A 195 15.89 -12.92 12.39
C GLU A 195 16.82 -12.16 11.43
N LYS A 196 17.53 -12.90 10.56
CA LYS A 196 18.47 -12.37 9.56
C LYS A 196 17.81 -12.01 8.22
N CYS A 197 16.50 -12.22 8.07
CA CYS A 197 15.79 -11.95 6.82
C CYS A 197 15.43 -10.47 6.71
N ASP A 198 15.51 -9.94 5.49
CA ASP A 198 15.00 -8.62 5.15
C ASP A 198 13.51 -8.65 4.84
N ASP A 199 13.06 -9.78 4.29
CA ASP A 199 11.66 -10.03 3.95
C ASP A 199 11.29 -11.50 4.11
N VAL A 200 10.04 -11.77 4.49
CA VAL A 200 9.55 -13.12 4.80
C VAL A 200 8.10 -13.32 4.37
N ARG A 201 7.78 -14.55 3.98
CA ARG A 201 6.41 -14.99 3.70
C ARG A 201 6.26 -16.49 3.83
N ALA A 202 5.04 -17.00 3.80
CA ALA A 202 4.77 -18.41 3.63
C ALA A 202 4.01 -18.72 2.33
N TRP A 203 4.24 -19.92 1.78
CA TRP A 203 3.33 -20.57 0.83
C TRP A 203 2.95 -21.93 1.37
N GLY A 204 1.68 -22.10 1.74
CA GLY A 204 1.27 -23.29 2.48
C GLY A 204 2.01 -23.37 3.81
N GLU A 205 2.70 -24.49 4.02
CA GLU A 205 3.46 -24.76 5.25
C GLU A 205 4.93 -24.31 5.15
N ASP A 206 5.39 -23.90 3.98
CA ASP A 206 6.79 -23.54 3.73
C ASP A 206 7.01 -22.04 3.97
N VAL A 207 8.05 -21.70 4.73
CA VAL A 207 8.46 -20.32 5.03
C VAL A 207 9.65 -19.94 4.15
N TYR A 208 9.51 -18.81 3.48
CA TYR A 208 10.50 -18.26 2.57
C TYR A 208 11.07 -16.96 3.14
N CYS A 209 12.37 -16.81 2.98
CA CYS A 209 13.15 -15.71 3.54
C CYS A 209 14.06 -15.13 2.47
N VAL A 210 14.00 -13.81 2.31
CA VAL A 210 14.96 -13.05 1.49
C VAL A 210 16.01 -12.47 2.40
N ILE A 211 17.27 -12.70 2.07
CA ILE A 211 18.43 -12.08 2.72
C ILE A 211 19.15 -11.28 1.65
N LEU A 212 19.36 -10.00 1.91
CA LEU A 212 20.05 -9.07 1.04
C LEU A 212 21.47 -8.83 1.56
N ASP A 213 22.38 -8.73 0.62
CA ASP A 213 23.75 -8.26 0.79
C ASP A 213 23.93 -7.01 -0.05
N ASP A 214 24.63 -6.00 0.48
CA ASP A 214 24.74 -4.67 -0.14
C ASP A 214 25.29 -4.72 -1.58
N GLU A 215 26.17 -5.69 -1.88
CA GLU A 215 26.76 -5.89 -3.21
C GLU A 215 25.95 -6.89 -4.06
N GLY A 216 24.98 -7.59 -3.46
CA GLY A 216 24.15 -8.59 -4.09
C GLY A 216 24.83 -9.92 -4.40
N GLU A 217 26.11 -10.07 -4.04
CA GLU A 217 26.92 -11.28 -4.28
C GLU A 217 26.50 -12.43 -3.36
N LYS A 218 26.03 -12.11 -2.16
CA LYS A 218 25.64 -13.09 -1.14
C LYS A 218 24.15 -13.09 -0.83
N SER A 219 23.36 -12.31 -1.55
CA SER A 219 21.92 -12.31 -1.38
C SER A 219 21.34 -13.65 -1.79
N ILE A 220 20.43 -14.16 -0.97
CA ILE A 220 19.86 -15.49 -1.13
C ILE A 220 18.38 -15.50 -0.80
N VAL A 221 17.69 -16.48 -1.38
CA VAL A 221 16.33 -16.85 -0.99
C VAL A 221 16.42 -18.20 -0.31
N LEU A 222 15.98 -18.27 0.95
CA LEU A 222 15.93 -19.49 1.75
C LEU A 222 14.49 -20.00 1.85
N LYS A 223 14.34 -21.32 1.92
CA LYS A 223 13.12 -22.03 2.27
C LYS A 223 13.41 -22.85 3.53
N ASN A 224 12.56 -22.69 4.55
CA ASN A 224 12.61 -23.42 5.82
C ASN A 224 14.02 -23.50 6.43
N GLU A 225 14.70 -22.37 6.59
CA GLU A 225 16.06 -22.21 7.13
C GLU A 225 17.22 -22.78 6.29
N ILE A 226 17.03 -23.94 5.66
CA ILE A 226 18.12 -24.81 5.21
C ILE A 226 18.25 -24.79 3.67
N ASP A 227 17.13 -24.76 2.96
CA ASP A 227 17.12 -24.93 1.52
C ASP A 227 17.33 -23.58 0.81
N THR A 228 18.52 -23.40 0.24
CA THR A 228 18.78 -22.22 -0.59
C THR A 228 18.19 -22.41 -1.98
N ILE A 229 17.28 -21.53 -2.36
CA ILE A 229 16.68 -21.51 -3.69
C ILE A 229 17.62 -20.77 -4.64
N PRO A 230 18.09 -21.41 -5.73
CA PRO A 230 18.96 -20.75 -6.69
C PRO A 230 18.25 -19.55 -7.32
N THR A 231 18.88 -18.38 -7.22
CA THR A 231 18.43 -17.19 -7.93
C THR A 231 19.10 -17.14 -9.31
N PRO A 232 18.35 -16.79 -10.37
CA PRO A 232 18.92 -16.74 -11.72
C PRO A 232 19.89 -15.56 -11.92
N ARG A 233 19.92 -14.61 -10.97
CA ARG A 233 20.70 -13.37 -11.03
C ARG A 233 21.09 -12.91 -9.62
N LYS A 234 22.22 -12.22 -9.52
CA LYS A 234 22.63 -11.48 -8.31
C LYS A 234 21.69 -10.32 -8.04
N PHE A 235 21.46 -10.01 -6.77
CA PHE A 235 20.51 -8.97 -6.40
C PHE A 235 20.86 -8.30 -5.08
N ALA A 236 20.94 -6.98 -5.03
CA ALA A 236 21.19 -6.24 -3.77
C ALA A 236 19.91 -5.65 -3.15
N ILE A 237 18.84 -5.59 -3.95
CA ILE A 237 17.54 -5.07 -3.55
C ILE A 237 16.49 -6.10 -3.97
N GLY A 238 15.49 -6.33 -3.13
CA GLY A 238 14.44 -7.28 -3.45
C GLY A 238 13.41 -7.41 -2.35
N GLY A 239 12.51 -8.37 -2.52
CA GLY A 239 11.43 -8.66 -1.60
C GLY A 239 10.22 -9.24 -2.31
N PHE A 240 9.22 -9.63 -1.54
CA PHE A 240 8.00 -10.23 -2.03
C PHE A 240 6.98 -9.17 -2.46
N TRP A 241 6.29 -9.43 -3.56
CA TRP A 241 5.26 -8.58 -4.15
C TRP A 241 4.08 -9.44 -4.59
N GLY A 242 3.07 -9.59 -3.75
CA GLY A 242 1.99 -10.56 -4.00
C GLY A 242 2.59 -11.96 -4.09
N ASP A 243 2.28 -12.73 -5.14
CA ASP A 243 2.90 -14.04 -5.42
C ASP A 243 4.20 -13.97 -6.25
N MET A 244 4.71 -12.77 -6.50
CA MET A 244 5.96 -12.53 -7.21
C MET A 244 7.08 -12.17 -6.21
N ILE A 245 8.32 -12.29 -6.67
CA ILE A 245 9.52 -11.81 -5.98
C ILE A 245 10.29 -10.87 -6.89
N LYS A 246 10.69 -9.73 -6.34
CA LYS A 246 11.57 -8.78 -7.03
C LYS A 246 13.02 -9.10 -6.70
N LEU A 247 13.85 -9.27 -7.72
CA LEU A 247 15.30 -9.47 -7.63
C LEU A 247 16.02 -8.39 -8.43
N SER A 248 16.55 -7.39 -7.74
CA SER A 248 16.99 -6.10 -8.30
C SER A 248 15.88 -5.44 -9.10
N GLY A 249 16.01 -5.32 -10.42
CA GLY A 249 14.93 -4.81 -11.25
C GLY A 249 14.04 -5.90 -11.85
N ASN A 250 14.36 -7.18 -11.70
CA ASN A 250 13.60 -8.24 -12.36
C ASN A 250 12.42 -8.67 -11.49
N ILE A 251 11.24 -8.80 -12.10
CA ILE A 251 10.08 -9.41 -11.47
C ILE A 251 10.08 -10.89 -11.82
N CYS A 252 10.06 -11.73 -10.79
CA CYS A 252 10.24 -13.16 -10.92
C CYS A 252 9.10 -13.91 -10.27
N ARG A 253 8.66 -14.98 -10.93
CA ARG A 253 7.73 -15.94 -10.38
C ARG A 253 8.51 -17.00 -9.61
N MET A 254 8.02 -17.39 -8.45
CA MET A 254 8.54 -18.54 -7.73
C MET A 254 7.59 -19.73 -7.87
N ASN A 255 8.15 -20.89 -8.20
CA ASN A 255 7.44 -22.17 -8.28
C ASN A 255 8.19 -23.18 -7.43
N GLU A 256 7.70 -23.42 -6.20
CA GLU A 256 8.28 -24.31 -5.19
C GLU A 256 9.75 -24.01 -4.89
N ASP A 257 10.67 -24.61 -5.66
CA ASP A 257 12.12 -24.55 -5.48
C ASP A 257 12.83 -23.90 -6.68
N LYS A 258 12.09 -23.21 -7.56
CA LYS A 258 12.64 -22.51 -8.73
C LYS A 258 12.13 -21.08 -8.85
N ILE A 259 13.06 -20.17 -9.14
CA ILE A 259 12.75 -18.77 -9.46
C ILE A 259 12.96 -18.54 -10.96
N ILE A 260 11.92 -18.07 -11.63
CA ILE A 260 11.94 -17.75 -13.06
C ILE A 260 11.65 -16.27 -13.21
N CYS A 261 12.60 -15.53 -13.75
CA CYS A 261 12.48 -14.09 -13.92
C CYS A 261 11.97 -13.71 -15.30
N SER A 262 11.16 -12.67 -15.35
CA SER A 262 10.88 -11.94 -16.58
C SER A 262 12.18 -11.35 -17.16
N ASP A 263 12.22 -11.23 -18.48
CA ASP A 263 13.23 -10.47 -19.22
C ASP A 263 12.96 -8.96 -19.22
N VAL A 264 11.83 -8.55 -18.63
CA VAL A 264 11.46 -7.16 -18.40
C VAL A 264 11.92 -6.68 -17.02
N ILE A 265 12.51 -5.50 -16.98
CA ILE A 265 13.13 -4.88 -15.80
C ILE A 265 12.31 -3.66 -15.35
N TRP A 266 12.11 -3.53 -14.03
CA TRP A 266 11.52 -2.41 -13.33
C TRP A 266 12.42 -1.92 -12.19
N TYR A 267 12.92 -0.69 -12.29
CA TYR A 267 13.86 -0.13 -11.32
C TYR A 267 13.22 0.34 -9.99
N GLY A 268 11.92 0.12 -9.77
CA GLY A 268 11.27 0.31 -8.47
C GLY A 268 10.66 1.68 -8.23
N ASN A 269 11.22 2.73 -8.84
CA ASN A 269 10.80 4.11 -8.62
C ASN A 269 10.20 4.76 -9.86
N GLU A 270 10.14 4.02 -10.96
CA GLU A 270 9.67 4.49 -12.25
C GLU A 270 8.39 3.77 -12.66
N LEU A 271 7.58 4.43 -13.46
CA LEU A 271 6.43 3.84 -14.13
C LEU A 271 6.83 3.29 -15.50
N LYS A 272 8.09 2.83 -15.60
CA LYS A 272 8.73 2.38 -16.84
C LYS A 272 9.25 0.97 -16.69
N PHE A 273 9.12 0.22 -17.78
CA PHE A 273 9.56 -1.16 -17.89
C PHE A 273 10.47 -1.29 -19.10
N TYR A 274 11.55 -2.05 -18.93
CA TYR A 274 12.64 -2.10 -19.88
C TYR A 274 12.88 -3.53 -20.37
N HIS A 275 13.11 -3.71 -21.66
CA HIS A 275 13.60 -4.95 -22.25
C HIS A 275 14.83 -4.63 -23.10
N ASN A 276 15.97 -5.26 -22.82
CA ASN A 276 17.26 -4.95 -23.46
C ASN A 276 17.61 -3.45 -23.43
N ASP A 277 17.43 -2.80 -22.28
CA ASP A 277 17.68 -1.37 -22.04
C ASP A 277 16.77 -0.40 -22.82
N GLU A 278 15.77 -0.91 -23.56
CA GLU A 278 14.76 -0.10 -24.24
C GLU A 278 13.45 -0.09 -23.43
N VAL A 279 12.81 1.08 -23.34
CA VAL A 279 11.49 1.19 -22.70
C VAL A 279 10.47 0.44 -23.55
N VAL A 280 9.86 -0.59 -22.98
CA VAL A 280 8.78 -1.37 -23.62
C VAL A 280 7.41 -0.95 -23.15
N VAL A 281 7.31 -0.44 -21.92
CA VAL A 281 6.07 0.08 -21.35
C VAL A 281 6.37 1.31 -20.51
N GLU A 282 5.61 2.38 -20.75
CA GLU A 282 5.54 3.56 -19.90
C GLU A 282 4.08 3.74 -19.47
N LEU A 283 3.83 3.71 -18.16
CA LEU A 283 2.50 3.91 -17.61
C LEU A 283 2.28 5.43 -17.48
N GLU A 284 1.39 5.96 -18.32
CA GLU A 284 0.90 7.35 -18.28
C GLU A 284 -0.52 7.43 -17.68
#